data_AF-A0A958G505-F1
#
_entry.id   AF-A0A958G505-F1
#
_cell.length_a   1.000
_cell.length_b   1.000
_cell.length_c   1.000
_cell.angle_alpha   90.00
_cell.angle_beta   90.00
_cell.angle_gamma   90.00
#
_symmetry.space_group_name_H-M   'P 1'
#
loop_
_entity.id
_entity.type
_entity.pdbx_description
1 polymer ?
#
loop_
_entity_poly.entity_id
_entity_poly.type
_entity_poly.pdbx_seq_one_letter_code
_entity_poly.pdbx_strand_id
1 'polypeptide(L)'
;VAAPTTILFNGTLNSAVDWSLVALELRPITSYYTLTIQTSGAGSVSLDPLGGTYPAGTEVTLTAAPDAGYFWGGWSGDTTATTNPLLLPMNGNRQLTATFLPVQPLTVQAKAFLAGPFQADTMRTDLRQIGSLPLSQPYSGSPWNYNGNESVTAIPPNVVDWVLIKLRSSSEASSEFAGRACFLTSSGSIIDTSGNAAVAFDSIAYGNYYIVLYHHNHLAIMSDTTQALDNASPLYDFSTAQSQAYGTDPMVQLGAGSIFGMIPGDGNADQTVNDADREAVWRLLNGTDWSYGKQADYNLDGSIDVRDLNLYWRLGNSRSSQVP
;
A
#
# COMPACT_ATOMS: atom_id res chain seq x y z
N VAL A 1 20.52 1.69 -53.89
CA VAL A 1 20.90 0.45 -54.62
C VAL A 1 21.28 0.86 -56.03
N ALA A 2 22.52 0.60 -56.46
CA ALA A 2 22.95 0.89 -57.83
C ALA A 2 22.21 -0.07 -58.79
N ALA A 3 21.51 0.47 -59.78
CA ALA A 3 20.85 -0.35 -60.80
C ALA A 3 21.92 -1.08 -61.64
N PRO A 4 21.73 -2.36 -62.02
CA PRO A 4 22.64 -3.01 -62.94
C PRO A 4 22.57 -2.28 -64.30
N THR A 5 23.72 -1.81 -64.77
CA THR A 5 23.82 -0.95 -65.98
C THR A 5 23.82 -1.74 -67.28
N THR A 6 23.91 -3.08 -67.27
CA THR A 6 23.86 -3.88 -68.51
C THR A 6 23.46 -5.33 -68.22
N ILE A 7 22.56 -5.88 -69.03
CA ILE A 7 22.21 -7.32 -69.07
C ILE A 7 22.70 -7.86 -70.41
N LEU A 8 23.64 -8.81 -70.38
CA LEU A 8 24.22 -9.46 -71.56
C LEU A 8 23.54 -10.82 -71.79
N PHE A 9 23.00 -11.03 -72.99
CA PHE A 9 22.52 -12.34 -73.43
C PHE A 9 23.57 -13.00 -74.33
N ASN A 10 24.11 -14.16 -73.93
CA ASN A 10 24.98 -14.98 -74.76
C ASN A 10 24.20 -16.16 -75.34
N GLY A 11 23.73 -16.01 -76.59
CA GLY A 11 23.07 -17.07 -77.35
C GLY A 11 23.00 -16.76 -78.83
N THR A 12 23.02 -17.80 -79.68
CA THR A 12 22.89 -17.68 -81.14
C THR A 12 21.41 -17.67 -81.53
N LEU A 13 20.99 -16.66 -82.30
CA LEU A 13 19.62 -16.49 -82.77
C LEU A 13 19.27 -17.54 -83.83
N ASN A 14 18.26 -18.39 -83.58
CA ASN A 14 17.62 -19.18 -84.63
C ASN A 14 16.38 -18.43 -85.13
N SER A 15 16.11 -18.45 -86.43
CA SER A 15 15.03 -17.70 -87.08
C SER A 15 13.65 -18.38 -86.96
N ALA A 16 13.50 -19.40 -86.11
CA ALA A 16 12.31 -20.25 -86.04
C ALA A 16 11.45 -20.01 -84.79
N VAL A 17 11.88 -19.15 -83.87
CA VAL A 17 11.15 -18.81 -82.65
C VAL A 17 10.91 -17.31 -82.62
N ASP A 18 9.64 -16.89 -82.60
CA ASP A 18 9.27 -15.52 -82.31
C ASP A 18 9.52 -15.25 -80.82
N TRP A 19 10.53 -14.43 -80.54
CA TRP A 19 10.88 -14.00 -79.19
C TRP A 19 10.22 -12.68 -78.80
N SER A 20 9.17 -12.25 -79.52
CA SER A 20 8.36 -11.06 -79.17
C SER A 20 7.76 -11.09 -77.76
N LEU A 21 7.88 -12.21 -77.03
CA LEU A 21 7.44 -12.37 -75.66
C LEU A 21 8.45 -13.09 -74.74
N VAL A 22 9.68 -12.58 -74.60
CA VAL A 22 10.48 -12.84 -73.40
C VAL A 22 10.30 -11.68 -72.44
N ALA A 23 9.38 -11.81 -71.50
CA ALA A 23 9.31 -10.91 -70.36
C ALA A 23 10.45 -11.26 -69.39
N LEU A 24 11.45 -10.39 -69.30
CA LEU A 24 12.42 -10.45 -68.22
C LEU A 24 11.83 -9.72 -67.00
N GLU A 25 11.30 -10.47 -66.04
CA GLU A 25 10.82 -9.89 -64.78
C GLU A 25 12.01 -9.65 -63.85
N LEU A 26 12.45 -8.39 -63.73
CA LEU A 26 13.39 -7.98 -62.68
C LEU A 26 12.61 -7.84 -61.37
N ARG A 27 12.74 -8.81 -60.47
CA ARG A 27 12.17 -8.69 -59.13
C ARG A 27 13.06 -7.80 -58.26
N PRO A 28 12.53 -6.76 -57.60
CA PRO A 28 13.30 -6.00 -56.63
C PRO A 28 13.75 -6.94 -55.50
N ILE A 29 15.03 -6.87 -55.12
CA ILE A 29 15.54 -7.58 -53.94
C ILE A 29 15.00 -6.84 -52.71
N THR A 30 14.03 -7.45 -52.03
CA THR A 30 13.53 -6.96 -50.74
C THR A 30 14.55 -7.30 -49.66
N SER A 31 15.10 -6.28 -49.01
CA SER A 31 15.91 -6.47 -47.80
C SER A 31 14.99 -6.77 -46.62
N TYR A 32 15.45 -7.59 -45.68
CA TYR A 32 14.72 -7.94 -44.47
C TYR A 32 15.51 -7.50 -43.25
N TYR A 33 14.80 -7.06 -42.22
CA TYR A 33 15.38 -6.67 -40.94
C TYR A 33 14.72 -7.42 -39.79
N THR A 34 15.53 -7.77 -38.78
CA THR A 34 15.07 -8.45 -37.58
C THR A 34 14.59 -7.45 -36.52
N LEU A 35 13.53 -7.80 -35.80
CA LEU A 35 13.08 -7.11 -34.60
C LEU A 35 13.19 -8.06 -33.42
N THR A 36 14.03 -7.70 -32.44
CA THR A 36 14.17 -8.43 -31.18
C THR A 36 13.54 -7.60 -30.06
N ILE A 37 12.59 -8.19 -29.34
CA ILE A 37 11.97 -7.57 -28.16
C ILE A 37 12.43 -8.31 -26.92
N GLN A 38 12.90 -7.53 -25.95
CA GLN A 38 13.13 -7.99 -24.58
C GLN A 38 12.09 -7.35 -23.66
N THR A 39 11.77 -8.02 -22.56
CA THR A 39 10.93 -7.47 -21.49
C THR A 39 11.77 -7.34 -20.23
N SER A 40 11.59 -6.22 -19.52
CA SER A 40 12.12 -6.00 -18.19
C SER A 40 10.95 -5.82 -17.24
N GLY A 41 10.80 -6.71 -16.25
CA GLY A 41 9.58 -6.80 -15.42
C GLY A 41 8.52 -7.72 -16.03
N ALA A 42 7.34 -7.76 -15.41
CA ALA A 42 6.26 -8.68 -15.80
C ALA A 42 5.25 -8.00 -16.75
N GLY A 43 5.08 -8.59 -17.91
CA GLY A 43 4.22 -8.11 -18.97
C GLY A 43 4.56 -8.78 -20.30
N SER A 44 3.79 -8.45 -21.32
CA SER A 44 3.94 -9.01 -22.66
C SER A 44 3.95 -7.92 -23.74
N VAL A 45 4.49 -8.25 -24.90
CA VAL A 45 4.46 -7.39 -26.09
C VAL A 45 3.86 -8.16 -27.25
N SER A 46 2.83 -7.60 -27.87
CA SER A 46 2.30 -8.07 -29.14
C SER A 46 2.81 -7.21 -30.30
N LEU A 47 3.00 -7.85 -31.46
CA LEU A 47 3.50 -7.24 -32.68
C LEU A 47 2.42 -7.34 -33.76
N ASP A 48 2.18 -6.24 -34.47
CA ASP A 48 1.31 -6.23 -35.65
C ASP A 48 2.00 -5.47 -36.82
N PRO A 49 2.42 -6.16 -37.90
CA PRO A 49 2.22 -7.59 -38.16
C PRO A 49 3.03 -8.50 -37.22
N LEU A 50 2.48 -9.68 -36.90
CA LEU A 50 3.17 -10.71 -36.13
C LEU A 50 4.42 -11.21 -36.86
N GLY A 51 5.46 -11.53 -36.09
CA GLY A 51 6.71 -12.05 -36.65
C GLY A 51 7.91 -11.69 -35.79
N GLY A 52 8.89 -11.04 -36.41
CA GLY A 52 10.23 -10.79 -35.87
C GLY A 52 11.27 -10.59 -36.96
N THR A 53 10.88 -10.76 -38.23
CA THR A 53 11.66 -10.37 -39.41
C THR A 53 10.71 -9.77 -40.44
N TYR A 54 11.01 -8.58 -40.93
CA TYR A 54 10.12 -7.79 -41.75
C TYR A 54 10.83 -7.23 -42.97
N PRO A 55 10.13 -7.05 -44.11
CA PRO A 55 10.65 -6.26 -45.22
C PRO A 55 11.11 -4.87 -44.79
N ALA A 56 12.14 -4.35 -45.46
CA ALA A 56 12.60 -2.99 -45.26
C ALA A 56 11.46 -1.99 -45.52
N GLY A 57 11.24 -1.08 -44.56
CA GLY A 57 10.19 -0.07 -44.61
C GLY A 57 8.84 -0.51 -44.04
N THR A 58 8.68 -1.77 -43.61
CA THR A 58 7.48 -2.19 -42.87
C THR A 58 7.34 -1.40 -41.57
N GLU A 59 6.16 -0.87 -41.30
CA GLU A 59 5.81 -0.29 -40.01
C GLU A 59 5.18 -1.38 -39.12
N VAL A 60 5.80 -1.63 -37.97
CA VAL A 60 5.32 -2.63 -36.99
C VAL A 60 4.74 -1.88 -35.81
N THR A 61 3.52 -2.21 -35.41
CA THR A 61 2.89 -1.71 -34.19
C THR A 61 3.23 -2.64 -33.02
N LEU A 62 3.88 -2.09 -32.00
CA LEU A 62 4.25 -2.78 -30.77
C LEU A 62 3.26 -2.36 -29.68
N THR A 63 2.54 -3.32 -29.10
CA THR A 63 1.62 -3.07 -27.99
C THR A 63 2.13 -3.78 -26.75
N ALA A 64 2.50 -3.02 -25.73
CA ALA A 64 2.89 -3.56 -24.43
C ALA A 64 1.66 -3.70 -23.52
N ALA A 65 1.52 -4.84 -22.88
CA ALA A 65 0.48 -5.15 -21.91
C ALA A 65 1.13 -5.54 -20.57
N PRO A 66 1.08 -4.68 -19.54
CA PRO A 66 1.58 -5.02 -18.21
C PRO A 66 0.78 -6.17 -17.60
N ASP A 67 1.46 -7.04 -16.85
CA ASP A 67 0.78 -8.05 -16.03
C ASP A 67 0.13 -7.38 -14.79
N ALA A 68 -0.75 -8.12 -14.10
CA ALA A 68 -1.36 -7.64 -12.86
C ALA A 68 -0.28 -7.26 -11.82
N GLY A 69 -0.41 -6.07 -11.21
CA GLY A 69 0.57 -5.55 -10.27
C GLY A 69 1.79 -4.88 -10.93
N TYR A 70 1.76 -4.63 -12.24
CA TYR A 70 2.78 -3.86 -12.96
C TYR A 70 2.14 -2.75 -13.79
N PHE A 71 2.90 -1.70 -14.07
CA PHE A 71 2.51 -0.63 -14.99
C PHE A 71 3.53 -0.42 -16.10
N TRP A 72 3.09 0.21 -17.18
CA TRP A 72 3.93 0.48 -18.35
C TRP A 72 5.00 1.53 -18.04
N GLY A 73 6.27 1.14 -18.12
CA GLY A 73 7.43 1.99 -17.84
C GLY A 73 8.05 2.64 -19.08
N GLY A 74 7.82 2.09 -20.28
CA GLY A 74 8.34 2.65 -21.54
C GLY A 74 9.20 1.69 -22.37
N TRP A 75 9.47 2.10 -23.61
CA TRP A 75 10.40 1.47 -24.55
C TRP A 75 11.81 2.05 -24.39
N SER A 76 12.84 1.20 -24.55
CA SER A 76 14.26 1.59 -24.63
C SER A 76 15.02 0.69 -25.62
N GLY A 77 16.30 0.97 -25.87
CA GLY A 77 17.15 0.27 -26.84
C GLY A 77 17.40 1.14 -28.07
N ASP A 78 17.10 0.62 -29.26
CA ASP A 78 17.25 1.38 -30.51
C ASP A 78 16.23 2.53 -30.66
N THR A 79 15.20 2.56 -29.80
CA THR A 79 14.20 3.63 -29.70
C THR A 79 13.82 3.82 -28.23
N THR A 80 13.70 5.08 -27.78
CA THR A 80 13.16 5.43 -26.46
C THR A 80 11.83 6.14 -26.64
N ALA A 81 10.76 5.59 -26.05
CA ALA A 81 9.41 6.17 -26.15
C ALA A 81 8.53 5.73 -24.98
N THR A 82 7.61 6.59 -24.54
CA THR A 82 6.57 6.24 -23.58
C THR A 82 5.24 5.88 -24.24
N THR A 83 5.07 6.22 -25.52
CA THR A 83 3.87 5.91 -26.31
C THR A 83 3.65 4.41 -26.40
N ASN A 84 2.43 3.98 -26.09
CA ASN A 84 1.98 2.60 -26.19
C ASN A 84 0.52 2.58 -26.66
N PRO A 85 0.19 1.98 -27.82
CA PRO A 85 1.08 1.27 -28.75
C PRO A 85 2.13 2.17 -29.44
N LEU A 86 3.28 1.60 -29.82
CA LEU A 86 4.36 2.26 -30.56
C LEU A 86 4.40 1.79 -32.01
N LEU A 87 4.38 2.72 -32.97
CA LEU A 87 4.63 2.42 -34.39
C LEU A 87 6.14 2.51 -34.68
N LEU A 88 6.75 1.42 -35.14
CA LEU A 88 8.18 1.31 -35.37
C LEU A 88 8.49 0.99 -36.84
N PRO A 89 9.16 1.88 -37.60
CA PRO A 89 9.59 1.59 -38.96
C PRO A 89 10.84 0.68 -38.98
N MET A 90 10.76 -0.43 -39.72
CA MET A 90 11.84 -1.39 -39.91
C MET A 90 12.79 -0.94 -41.03
N ASN A 91 13.67 0.01 -40.73
CA ASN A 91 14.71 0.52 -41.62
C ASN A 91 16.12 -0.04 -41.34
N GLY A 92 16.23 -0.95 -40.38
CA GLY A 92 17.44 -1.63 -39.92
C GLY A 92 17.05 -2.74 -38.94
N ASN A 93 18.01 -3.60 -38.56
CA ASN A 93 17.77 -4.51 -37.43
C ASN A 93 17.52 -3.68 -36.17
N ARG A 94 16.52 -4.09 -35.38
CA ARG A 94 16.08 -3.37 -34.19
C ARG A 94 16.08 -4.29 -32.97
N GLN A 95 16.53 -3.76 -31.83
CA GLN A 95 16.42 -4.35 -30.50
C GLN A 95 15.78 -3.33 -29.56
N LEU A 96 14.60 -3.66 -29.04
CA LEU A 96 13.89 -2.85 -28.05
C LEU A 96 13.67 -3.64 -26.76
N THR A 97 13.66 -2.92 -25.64
CA THR A 97 13.23 -3.44 -24.33
C THR A 97 11.96 -2.74 -23.90
N ALA A 98 10.92 -3.52 -23.60
CA ALA A 98 9.67 -3.09 -22.98
C ALA A 98 9.82 -3.15 -21.46
N THR A 99 9.68 -2.02 -20.77
CA THR A 99 9.83 -1.96 -19.32
C THR A 99 8.47 -1.98 -18.64
N PHE A 100 8.28 -2.89 -17.70
CA PHE A 100 7.14 -2.99 -16.80
C PHE A 100 7.64 -2.80 -15.37
N LEU A 101 7.12 -1.79 -14.70
CA LEU A 101 7.53 -1.46 -13.33
C LEU A 101 6.51 -2.04 -12.35
N PRO A 102 6.94 -2.69 -11.25
CA PRO A 102 6.01 -3.20 -10.25
C PRO A 102 5.25 -2.02 -9.64
N VAL A 103 3.95 -2.19 -9.46
CA VAL A 103 3.12 -1.32 -8.63
C VAL A 103 3.63 -1.49 -7.21
N GLN A 104 4.17 -0.42 -6.63
CA GLN A 104 4.59 -0.43 -5.24
C GLN A 104 3.39 -0.12 -4.35
N PRO A 105 3.27 -0.77 -3.18
CA PRO A 105 2.19 -0.46 -2.26
C PRO A 105 2.33 0.97 -1.75
N LEU A 106 1.21 1.61 -1.49
CA LEU A 106 1.20 2.81 -0.66
C LEU A 106 1.65 2.43 0.75
N THR A 107 2.45 3.26 1.38
CA THR A 107 2.95 3.01 2.74
C THR A 107 2.40 4.03 3.72
N VAL A 108 2.21 3.62 4.96
CA VAL A 108 1.84 4.50 6.07
C VAL A 108 2.88 4.32 7.17
N GLN A 109 3.54 5.41 7.55
CA GLN A 109 4.39 5.46 8.74
C GLN A 109 3.68 6.31 9.77
N ALA A 110 3.33 5.71 10.92
CA ALA A 110 2.58 6.40 11.96
C ALA A 110 3.16 6.15 13.35
N LYS A 111 3.02 7.14 14.22
CA LYS A 111 3.38 7.06 15.64
C LYS A 111 2.28 7.62 16.52
N ALA A 112 1.95 6.90 17.58
CA ALA A 112 0.96 7.29 18.57
C ALA A 112 1.33 6.72 19.94
N PHE A 113 0.75 7.28 21.01
CA PHE A 113 0.84 6.72 22.35
C PHE A 113 -0.55 6.46 22.91
N LEU A 114 -0.65 5.49 23.80
CA LEU A 114 -1.83 5.20 24.61
C LEU A 114 -1.58 5.71 26.02
N ALA A 115 -2.49 6.49 26.60
CA ALA A 115 -2.26 7.04 27.94
C ALA A 115 -2.17 5.95 29.03
N GLY A 116 -2.90 4.84 28.86
CA GLY A 116 -2.95 3.70 29.78
C GLY A 116 -1.57 3.16 30.16
N PRO A 117 -0.86 2.54 29.19
CA PRO A 117 0.46 1.94 29.43
C PRO A 117 1.60 2.96 29.43
N PHE A 118 1.33 4.27 29.26
CA PHE A 118 2.40 5.27 29.17
C PHE A 118 3.19 5.40 30.47
N GLN A 119 4.52 5.41 30.35
CA GLN A 119 5.46 5.57 31.45
C GLN A 119 6.71 6.34 31.00
N ALA A 120 6.92 7.50 31.62
CA ALA A 120 7.98 8.46 31.31
C ALA A 120 7.93 8.96 29.84
N ASP A 121 8.61 8.27 28.93
CA ASP A 121 8.68 8.59 27.48
C ASP A 121 8.35 7.38 26.59
N THR A 122 7.91 6.27 27.19
CA THR A 122 7.64 4.98 26.52
C THR A 122 6.33 4.39 27.00
N MET A 123 5.94 3.23 26.49
CA MET A 123 4.80 2.44 26.98
C MET A 123 5.27 1.10 27.54
N ARG A 124 4.60 0.65 28.60
CA ARG A 124 4.76 -0.70 29.17
C ARG A 124 4.26 -1.76 28.18
N THR A 125 4.79 -2.97 28.31
CA THR A 125 4.44 -4.13 27.45
C THR A 125 3.84 -5.27 28.27
N ASP A 126 3.11 -4.94 29.33
CA ASP A 126 2.67 -5.90 30.36
C ASP A 126 1.83 -7.04 29.76
N LEU A 127 0.83 -6.71 28.92
CA LEU A 127 0.01 -7.72 28.22
C LEU A 127 0.83 -8.70 27.38
N ARG A 128 1.91 -8.22 26.76
CA ARG A 128 2.85 -9.06 26.02
C ARG A 128 3.66 -9.94 26.97
N GLN A 129 4.12 -9.39 28.09
CA GLN A 129 4.93 -10.11 29.08
C GLN A 129 4.17 -11.26 29.73
N ILE A 130 2.87 -11.07 29.98
CA ILE A 130 1.97 -12.11 30.52
C ILE A 130 1.39 -13.03 29.42
N GLY A 131 1.79 -12.86 28.16
CA GLY A 131 1.37 -13.73 27.05
C GLY A 131 -0.11 -13.63 26.67
N SER A 132 -0.74 -12.47 26.92
CA SER A 132 -2.19 -12.29 26.72
C SER A 132 -2.57 -11.63 25.40
N LEU A 133 -1.60 -11.10 24.65
CA LEU A 133 -1.88 -10.54 23.32
C LEU A 133 -2.21 -11.67 22.33
N PRO A 134 -3.29 -11.55 21.53
CA PRO A 134 -3.66 -12.57 20.57
C PRO A 134 -2.64 -12.64 19.42
N LEU A 135 -2.41 -13.85 18.92
CA LEU A 135 -1.54 -14.09 17.77
C LEU A 135 -2.18 -13.70 16.43
N SER A 136 -3.49 -13.47 16.40
CA SER A 136 -4.24 -12.97 15.24
C SER A 136 -4.87 -11.62 15.57
N GLN A 137 -5.07 -10.79 14.56
CA GLN A 137 -5.68 -9.47 14.73
C GLN A 137 -7.07 -9.54 15.41
N PRO A 138 -7.37 -8.65 16.38
CA PRO A 138 -8.59 -8.74 17.20
C PRO A 138 -9.80 -7.94 16.68
N TYR A 139 -9.69 -7.28 15.53
CA TYR A 139 -10.66 -6.31 15.02
C TYR A 139 -11.75 -6.90 14.11
N SER A 140 -11.87 -8.22 14.01
CA SER A 140 -12.88 -8.88 13.15
C SER A 140 -14.32 -8.72 13.64
N GLY A 141 -14.51 -8.50 14.94
CA GLY A 141 -15.82 -8.27 15.54
C GLY A 141 -16.31 -6.83 15.44
N SER A 142 -17.59 -6.64 15.79
CA SER A 142 -18.16 -5.32 16.05
C SER A 142 -17.36 -4.58 17.14
N PRO A 143 -17.17 -3.24 17.02
CA PRO A 143 -17.67 -2.35 15.97
C PRO A 143 -16.80 -2.27 14.70
N TRP A 144 -15.56 -2.77 14.74
CA TRP A 144 -14.57 -2.56 13.67
C TRP A 144 -14.83 -3.37 12.41
N ASN A 145 -15.37 -4.59 12.55
CA ASN A 145 -15.72 -5.49 11.44
C ASN A 145 -14.60 -5.62 10.38
N TYR A 146 -13.34 -5.67 10.85
CA TYR A 146 -12.17 -5.66 9.99
C TYR A 146 -11.86 -7.07 9.45
N ASN A 147 -11.91 -7.20 8.13
CA ASN A 147 -11.78 -8.48 7.43
C ASN A 147 -10.32 -8.88 7.13
N GLY A 148 -9.33 -8.27 7.79
CA GLY A 148 -7.92 -8.64 7.61
C GLY A 148 -7.56 -9.96 8.28
N ASN A 149 -6.48 -10.57 7.80
CA ASN A 149 -6.04 -11.90 8.19
C ASN A 149 -4.66 -11.90 8.88
N GLU A 150 -4.23 -10.73 9.36
CA GLU A 150 -2.93 -10.55 10.01
C GLU A 150 -2.80 -11.48 11.22
N SER A 151 -1.71 -12.24 11.22
CA SER A 151 -1.35 -13.14 12.31
C SER A 151 0.17 -13.31 12.37
N VAL A 152 0.64 -13.72 13.55
CA VAL A 152 2.05 -14.01 13.84
C VAL A 152 2.17 -15.31 14.61
N THR A 153 3.35 -15.92 14.57
CA THR A 153 3.66 -17.09 15.40
C THR A 153 4.13 -16.71 16.80
N ALA A 154 4.59 -15.47 16.99
CA ALA A 154 4.99 -14.91 18.28
C ALA A 154 4.89 -13.37 18.24
N ILE A 155 4.51 -12.78 19.38
CA ILE A 155 4.45 -11.32 19.52
C ILE A 155 5.86 -10.74 19.79
N PRO A 156 6.33 -9.75 19.02
CA PRO A 156 7.63 -9.11 19.26
C PRO A 156 7.77 -8.51 20.67
N PRO A 157 8.99 -8.42 21.22
CA PRO A 157 9.21 -8.07 22.63
C PRO A 157 8.83 -6.63 23.01
N ASN A 158 8.85 -5.72 22.04
CA ASN A 158 8.54 -4.30 22.22
C ASN A 158 7.08 -3.95 21.92
N VAL A 159 6.22 -4.92 21.64
CA VAL A 159 4.80 -4.66 21.36
C VAL A 159 4.04 -4.40 22.65
N VAL A 160 3.28 -3.31 22.63
CA VAL A 160 2.31 -2.91 23.66
C VAL A 160 1.00 -3.62 23.39
N ASP A 161 0.47 -3.47 22.18
CA ASP A 161 -0.82 -4.02 21.77
C ASP A 161 -1.02 -3.98 20.24
N TRP A 162 -2.13 -4.54 19.76
CA TRP A 162 -2.68 -4.31 18.43
C TRP A 162 -3.34 -2.93 18.30
N VAL A 163 -3.25 -2.36 17.10
CA VAL A 163 -3.98 -1.16 16.66
C VAL A 163 -4.49 -1.38 15.24
N LEU A 164 -5.53 -0.66 14.84
CA LEU A 164 -6.08 -0.71 13.49
C LEU A 164 -5.91 0.65 12.81
N ILE A 165 -5.12 0.67 11.74
CA ILE A 165 -5.03 1.82 10.84
C ILE A 165 -6.14 1.70 9.82
N LYS A 166 -6.91 2.78 9.61
CA LYS A 166 -7.83 2.95 8.48
C LYS A 166 -7.45 4.19 7.66
N LEU A 167 -7.70 4.14 6.36
CA LEU A 167 -7.52 5.26 5.44
C LEU A 167 -8.86 5.80 4.97
N ARG A 168 -9.00 7.12 4.96
CA ARG A 168 -10.18 7.84 4.49
C ARG A 168 -9.81 8.85 3.41
N SER A 169 -10.69 9.00 2.41
CA SER A 169 -10.50 9.97 1.31
C SER A 169 -11.13 11.34 1.59
N SER A 170 -11.98 11.45 2.62
CA SER A 170 -12.50 12.70 3.16
C SER A 170 -12.62 12.62 4.68
N SER A 171 -13.13 13.67 5.33
CA SER A 171 -13.41 13.65 6.76
C SER A 171 -14.54 12.68 7.15
N GLU A 172 -15.42 12.32 6.21
CA GLU A 172 -16.61 11.51 6.48
C GLU A 172 -16.28 10.05 6.76
N ALA A 173 -16.97 9.41 7.72
CA ALA A 173 -16.85 7.97 8.00
C ALA A 173 -17.03 7.09 6.77
N SER A 174 -17.99 7.44 5.90
CA SER A 174 -18.31 6.68 4.70
C SER A 174 -17.20 6.66 3.65
N SER A 175 -16.19 7.52 3.81
CA SER A 175 -15.04 7.61 2.90
C SER A 175 -13.90 6.66 3.28
N GLU A 176 -14.07 5.85 4.33
CA GLU A 176 -13.13 4.79 4.71
C GLU A 176 -13.12 3.69 3.65
N PHE A 177 -11.93 3.35 3.15
CA PHE A 177 -11.80 2.40 2.03
C PHE A 177 -10.71 1.35 2.21
N ALA A 178 -9.79 1.53 3.17
CA ALA A 178 -8.71 0.58 3.41
C ALA A 178 -8.39 0.48 4.90
N GLY A 179 -7.91 -0.69 5.33
CA GLY A 179 -7.55 -0.95 6.72
C GLY A 179 -6.47 -1.99 6.88
N ARG A 180 -5.67 -1.86 7.94
CA ARG A 180 -4.61 -2.80 8.29
C ARG A 180 -4.43 -2.90 9.79
N ALA A 181 -4.49 -4.12 10.33
CA ALA A 181 -4.17 -4.36 11.73
C ALA A 181 -2.65 -4.42 11.90
N CYS A 182 -2.16 -3.67 12.88
CA CYS A 182 -0.74 -3.42 13.12
C CYS A 182 -0.41 -3.58 14.60
N PHE A 183 0.89 -3.63 14.93
CA PHE A 183 1.34 -3.55 16.30
C PHE A 183 1.73 -2.13 16.67
N LEU A 184 1.34 -1.72 17.88
CA LEU A 184 1.89 -0.55 18.54
C LEU A 184 3.08 -0.97 19.40
N THR A 185 4.22 -0.30 19.22
CA THR A 185 5.44 -0.58 19.99
C THR A 185 5.60 0.34 21.20
N SER A 186 6.46 -0.02 22.14
CA SER A 186 6.75 0.77 23.35
C SER A 186 7.32 2.17 23.07
N SER A 187 7.88 2.41 21.88
CA SER A 187 8.34 3.73 21.43
C SER A 187 7.24 4.57 20.75
N GLY A 188 6.03 4.02 20.64
CA GLY A 188 4.89 4.60 19.94
C GLY A 188 4.85 4.33 18.43
N SER A 189 5.89 3.72 17.86
CA SER A 189 5.91 3.38 16.43
C SER A 189 4.87 2.30 16.13
N ILE A 190 4.13 2.48 15.03
CA ILE A 190 3.21 1.47 14.53
C ILE A 190 3.94 0.67 13.43
N ILE A 191 3.93 -0.65 13.56
CA ILE A 191 4.63 -1.59 12.67
C ILE A 191 3.69 -2.68 12.16
N ASP A 192 3.94 -3.20 10.98
CA ASP A 192 3.25 -4.38 10.48
C ASP A 192 3.66 -5.66 11.24
N THR A 193 3.03 -6.80 10.91
CA THR A 193 3.33 -8.10 11.53
C THR A 193 4.73 -8.65 11.21
N SER A 194 5.44 -8.05 10.25
CA SER A 194 6.83 -8.38 9.90
C SER A 194 7.85 -7.44 10.56
N GLY A 195 7.38 -6.43 11.29
CA GLY A 195 8.22 -5.45 11.99
C GLY A 195 8.56 -4.20 11.19
N ASN A 196 7.94 -3.97 10.04
CA ASN A 196 8.19 -2.78 9.22
C ASN A 196 7.36 -1.59 9.70
N ALA A 197 8.00 -0.44 9.90
CA ALA A 197 7.31 0.81 10.22
C ALA A 197 6.59 1.43 9.01
N ALA A 198 7.07 1.15 7.79
CA ALA A 198 6.39 1.50 6.55
C ALA A 198 5.30 0.46 6.26
N VAL A 199 4.14 0.63 6.90
CA VAL A 199 3.01 -0.30 6.78
C VAL A 199 2.43 -0.22 5.37
N ALA A 200 2.53 -1.30 4.62
CA ALA A 200 2.06 -1.36 3.23
C ALA A 200 0.53 -1.48 3.12
N PHE A 201 -0.04 -0.83 2.11
CA PHE A 201 -1.43 -0.94 1.67
C PHE A 201 -1.42 -1.27 0.18
N ASP A 202 -1.73 -2.52 -0.14
CA ASP A 202 -1.68 -3.02 -1.51
C ASP A 202 -2.84 -2.47 -2.35
N SER A 203 -2.57 -2.24 -3.64
CA SER A 203 -3.59 -1.80 -4.61
C SER A 203 -4.28 -0.47 -4.27
N ILE A 204 -3.66 0.37 -3.46
CA ILE A 204 -4.12 1.74 -3.18
C ILE A 204 -3.31 2.73 -4.01
N ALA A 205 -3.99 3.65 -4.69
CA ALA A 205 -3.34 4.71 -5.45
C ALA A 205 -2.62 5.69 -4.51
N TYR A 206 -1.54 6.30 -4.97
CA TYR A 206 -0.89 7.39 -4.24
C TYR A 206 -1.80 8.62 -4.22
N GLY A 207 -1.81 9.35 -3.11
CA GLY A 207 -2.76 10.44 -2.92
C GLY A 207 -2.72 11.04 -1.54
N ASN A 208 -3.68 11.94 -1.28
CA ASN A 208 -3.84 12.58 0.01
C ASN A 208 -4.97 11.90 0.79
N TYR A 209 -4.66 11.32 1.95
CA TYR A 209 -5.61 10.56 2.75
C TYR A 209 -5.53 10.94 4.22
N TYR A 210 -6.64 10.82 4.93
CA TYR A 210 -6.62 10.85 6.39
C TYR A 210 -6.17 9.49 6.92
N ILE A 211 -5.35 9.52 7.98
CA ILE A 211 -4.94 8.34 8.73
C ILE A 211 -5.80 8.29 9.98
N VAL A 212 -6.58 7.22 10.14
CA VAL A 212 -7.40 6.97 11.34
C VAL A 212 -6.78 5.83 12.13
N LEU A 213 -6.67 6.00 13.43
CA LEU A 213 -6.14 5.00 14.35
C LEU A 213 -7.22 4.61 15.35
N TYR A 214 -7.54 3.31 15.35
CA TYR A 214 -8.44 2.70 16.32
C TYR A 214 -7.64 1.82 17.29
N HIS A 215 -8.07 1.82 18.53
CA HIS A 215 -7.63 0.90 19.57
C HIS A 215 -8.86 0.31 20.27
N HIS A 216 -8.70 -0.82 20.98
CA HIS A 216 -9.85 -1.58 21.47
C HIS A 216 -10.51 -1.01 22.74
N ASN A 217 -9.84 -0.10 23.46
CA ASN A 217 -10.40 0.55 24.65
C ASN A 217 -9.96 2.01 24.85
N HIS A 218 -9.44 2.63 23.78
CA HIS A 218 -9.13 4.05 23.71
C HIS A 218 -9.92 4.70 22.59
N LEU A 219 -10.29 5.96 22.77
CA LEU A 219 -10.97 6.76 21.75
C LEU A 219 -10.11 6.86 20.50
N ALA A 220 -10.71 6.62 19.34
CA ALA A 220 -10.04 6.73 18.05
C ALA A 220 -9.56 8.15 17.78
N ILE A 221 -8.48 8.27 17.02
CA ILE A 221 -7.95 9.56 16.53
C ILE A 221 -7.78 9.50 15.01
N MET A 222 -7.94 10.64 14.34
CA MET A 222 -7.73 10.80 12.90
C MET A 222 -6.78 11.96 12.68
N SER A 223 -5.91 11.90 11.67
CA SER A 223 -5.05 13.03 11.31
C SER A 223 -5.89 14.30 11.11
N ASP A 224 -5.42 15.45 11.58
CA ASP A 224 -6.20 16.70 11.45
C ASP A 224 -6.34 17.15 9.98
N THR A 225 -5.35 16.80 9.16
CA THR A 225 -5.32 17.06 7.71
C THR A 225 -5.00 15.78 6.95
N THR A 226 -5.27 15.79 5.65
CA THR A 226 -4.82 14.71 4.77
C THR A 226 -3.30 14.69 4.65
N GLN A 227 -2.74 13.49 4.59
CA GLN A 227 -1.32 13.24 4.42
C GLN A 227 -1.06 12.79 2.99
N ALA A 228 -0.02 13.33 2.36
CA ALA A 228 0.45 12.89 1.06
C ALA A 228 1.18 11.54 1.21
N LEU A 229 0.56 10.48 0.71
CA LEU A 229 1.02 9.10 0.88
C LEU A 229 1.39 8.47 -0.46
N ASP A 230 2.54 7.82 -0.48
CA ASP A 230 3.12 7.07 -1.59
C ASP A 230 3.90 5.84 -1.08
N ASN A 231 4.81 5.29 -1.88
CA ASN A 231 5.67 4.16 -1.53
C ASN A 231 6.82 4.49 -0.56
N ALA A 232 6.98 5.75 -0.17
CA ALA A 232 7.99 6.24 0.76
C ALA A 232 7.42 7.35 1.66
N SER A 233 6.17 7.18 2.11
CA SER A 233 5.41 8.18 2.86
C SER A 233 6.15 8.67 4.10
N PRO A 234 6.06 9.95 4.46
CA PRO A 234 6.68 10.47 5.67
C PRO A 234 6.03 9.90 6.94
N LEU A 235 6.76 9.97 8.06
CA LEU A 235 6.20 9.67 9.38
C LEU A 235 5.15 10.70 9.77
N TYR A 236 3.94 10.25 10.08
CA TYR A 236 2.92 11.02 10.76
C TYR A 236 2.93 10.73 12.27
N ASP A 237 3.31 11.71 13.08
CA ASP A 237 3.44 11.56 14.53
C ASP A 237 2.34 12.32 15.28
N PHE A 238 1.31 11.57 15.69
CA PHE A 238 0.18 12.08 16.47
C PHE A 238 0.62 12.68 17.81
N SER A 239 1.75 12.24 18.35
CA SER A 239 2.14 12.54 19.73
C SER A 239 2.73 13.93 19.93
N THR A 240 2.93 14.70 18.86
CA THR A 240 3.67 15.97 18.91
C THR A 240 2.83 17.19 19.31
N ALA A 241 1.52 17.17 19.06
CA ALA A 241 0.60 18.24 19.43
C ALA A 241 -0.87 17.76 19.39
N GLN A 242 -1.77 18.39 20.14
CA GLN A 242 -3.23 18.19 20.00
C GLN A 242 -3.70 18.37 18.55
N SER A 243 -3.13 19.34 17.83
CA SER A 243 -3.46 19.66 16.44
C SER A 243 -2.99 18.62 15.41
N GLN A 244 -2.35 17.52 15.85
CA GLN A 244 -2.10 16.38 14.97
C GLN A 244 -3.31 15.46 14.86
N ALA A 245 -4.30 15.61 15.73
CA ALA A 245 -5.54 14.86 15.61
C ALA A 245 -6.71 15.81 15.35
N TYR A 246 -7.67 15.31 14.58
CA TYR A 246 -8.86 16.02 14.19
C TYR A 246 -9.76 16.30 15.39
N GLY A 247 -10.18 17.56 15.54
CA GLY A 247 -11.11 18.01 16.58
C GLY A 247 -10.47 18.89 17.65
N THR A 248 -11.24 19.17 18.70
CA THR A 248 -10.81 19.99 19.85
C THR A 248 -10.42 19.09 21.02
N ASP A 249 -9.17 19.21 21.49
CA ASP A 249 -8.59 18.35 22.53
C ASP A 249 -8.82 16.83 22.29
N PRO A 250 -8.52 16.32 21.09
CA PRO A 250 -8.79 14.92 20.70
C PRO A 250 -7.91 13.90 21.44
N MET A 251 -6.84 14.35 22.10
CA MET A 251 -5.89 13.52 22.84
C MET A 251 -5.72 14.04 24.28
N VAL A 252 -4.97 13.30 25.08
CA VAL A 252 -4.55 13.71 26.42
C VAL A 252 -3.04 13.95 26.45
N GLN A 253 -2.61 14.98 27.16
CA GLN A 253 -1.19 15.24 27.41
C GLN A 253 -0.63 14.21 28.39
N LEU A 254 0.52 13.64 28.08
CA LEU A 254 1.16 12.56 28.80
C LEU A 254 2.44 13.04 29.49
N GLY A 255 2.57 12.71 30.77
CA GLY A 255 3.73 13.09 31.60
C GLY A 255 3.84 14.61 31.81
N ALA A 256 5.04 15.06 32.16
CA ALA A 256 5.35 16.49 32.32
C ALA A 256 5.78 17.15 30.99
N GLY A 257 5.84 16.39 29.90
CA GLY A 257 6.31 16.83 28.58
C GLY A 257 5.19 17.19 27.61
N SER A 258 5.56 17.41 26.34
CA SER A 258 4.64 17.72 25.22
C SER A 258 4.23 16.49 24.42
N ILE A 259 4.16 15.31 25.06
CA ILE A 259 3.71 14.08 24.41
C ILE A 259 2.19 14.00 24.55
N PHE A 260 1.51 13.66 23.46
CA PHE A 260 0.06 13.44 23.44
C PHE A 260 -0.26 11.98 23.10
N GLY A 261 -1.35 11.47 23.65
CA GLY A 261 -1.80 10.11 23.36
C GLY A 261 -3.31 9.95 23.39
N MET A 262 -3.75 8.80 22.88
CA MET A 262 -5.15 8.42 22.82
C MET A 262 -5.74 8.34 24.23
N ILE A 263 -7.01 8.72 24.34
CA ILE A 263 -7.73 8.80 25.61
C ILE A 263 -8.27 7.41 25.97
N PRO A 264 -7.95 6.85 27.15
CA PRO A 264 -8.44 5.56 27.60
C PRO A 264 -9.87 5.68 28.13
N GLY A 265 -10.56 4.54 28.24
CA GLY A 265 -11.81 4.42 28.99
C GLY A 265 -13.03 4.01 28.17
N ASP A 266 -12.88 3.82 26.86
CA ASP A 266 -13.96 3.41 25.95
C ASP A 266 -14.10 1.89 25.95
N GLY A 267 -14.60 1.35 27.06
CA GLY A 267 -14.67 -0.08 27.32
C GLY A 267 -15.78 -0.81 26.58
N ASN A 268 -16.74 -0.08 26.00
CA ASN A 268 -17.77 -0.66 25.12
C ASN A 268 -17.50 -0.40 23.61
N ALA A 269 -16.41 0.32 23.30
CA ALA A 269 -16.00 0.72 21.96
C ALA A 269 -17.04 1.57 21.21
N ASP A 270 -17.87 2.35 21.91
CA ASP A 270 -18.87 3.25 21.32
C ASP A 270 -18.33 4.63 20.96
N GLN A 271 -17.01 4.83 21.12
CA GLN A 271 -16.31 6.09 20.88
C GLN A 271 -16.70 7.21 21.84
N THR A 272 -17.25 6.89 23.01
CA THR A 272 -17.55 7.83 24.09
C THR A 272 -17.25 7.23 25.45
N VAL A 273 -16.36 7.88 26.20
CA VAL A 273 -16.08 7.49 27.59
C VAL A 273 -17.15 8.08 28.51
N ASN A 274 -18.06 7.25 28.98
CA ASN A 274 -19.18 7.64 29.82
C ASN A 274 -19.58 6.55 30.85
N ASP A 275 -20.71 6.76 31.53
CA ASP A 275 -21.21 5.86 32.57
C ASP A 275 -21.50 4.42 32.07
N ALA A 276 -21.74 4.21 30.78
CA ALA A 276 -21.90 2.89 30.19
C ALA A 276 -20.60 2.06 30.30
N ASP A 277 -19.44 2.65 30.03
CA ASP A 277 -18.14 1.98 30.22
C ASP A 277 -17.91 1.60 31.68
N ARG A 278 -18.34 2.45 32.61
CA ARG A 278 -18.20 2.18 34.04
C ARG A 278 -19.17 1.09 34.50
N GLU A 279 -20.46 1.27 34.26
CA GLU A 279 -21.53 0.49 34.89
C GLU A 279 -21.85 -0.81 34.13
N ALA A 280 -21.73 -0.80 32.81
CA ALA A 280 -22.06 -1.93 31.95
C ALA A 280 -20.82 -2.76 31.57
N VAL A 281 -19.61 -2.20 31.66
CA VAL A 281 -18.37 -2.93 31.34
C VAL A 281 -17.49 -3.11 32.57
N TRP A 282 -16.84 -2.05 33.07
CA TRP A 282 -15.83 -2.16 34.13
C TRP A 282 -16.39 -2.79 35.40
N ARG A 283 -17.58 -2.37 35.87
CA ARG A 283 -18.19 -2.91 37.10
C ARG A 283 -18.43 -4.42 37.05
N LEU A 284 -18.70 -4.98 35.86
CA LEU A 284 -18.92 -6.42 35.69
C LEU A 284 -17.61 -7.22 35.61
N LEU A 285 -16.52 -6.57 35.17
CA LEU A 285 -15.24 -7.22 34.91
C LEU A 285 -14.20 -6.99 36.01
N ASN A 286 -14.37 -5.96 36.83
CA ASN A 286 -13.48 -5.63 37.95
C ASN A 286 -13.29 -6.83 38.89
N GLY A 287 -12.03 -7.22 39.11
CA GLY A 287 -11.64 -8.35 39.96
C GLY A 287 -11.84 -9.73 39.35
N THR A 288 -12.22 -9.83 38.06
CA THR A 288 -12.31 -11.10 37.35
C THR A 288 -10.98 -11.49 36.70
N ASP A 289 -10.78 -12.78 36.42
CA ASP A 289 -9.58 -13.27 35.73
C ASP A 289 -9.38 -12.58 34.39
N TRP A 290 -8.15 -12.19 34.08
CA TRP A 290 -7.85 -11.47 32.85
C TRP A 290 -8.11 -12.29 31.57
N SER A 291 -8.63 -11.63 30.54
CA SER A 291 -8.57 -12.09 29.15
C SER A 291 -8.60 -10.89 28.20
N TYR A 292 -7.95 -11.01 27.03
CA TYR A 292 -7.81 -9.90 26.08
C TYR A 292 -9.15 -9.31 25.60
N GLY A 293 -10.21 -10.12 25.53
CA GLY A 293 -11.54 -9.65 25.15
C GLY A 293 -12.21 -8.73 26.19
N LYS A 294 -11.62 -8.57 27.38
CA LYS A 294 -12.13 -7.70 28.44
C LYS A 294 -11.56 -6.29 28.29
N GLN A 295 -12.35 -5.40 27.72
CA GLN A 295 -11.92 -4.05 27.34
C GLN A 295 -11.78 -3.06 28.51
N ALA A 296 -12.02 -3.49 29.76
CA ALA A 296 -11.99 -2.63 30.94
C ALA A 296 -10.61 -2.45 31.60
N ASP A 297 -9.57 -3.12 31.11
CA ASP A 297 -8.17 -2.85 31.51
C ASP A 297 -7.66 -1.65 30.71
N TYR A 298 -7.96 -0.45 31.20
CA TYR A 298 -7.65 0.81 30.53
C TYR A 298 -6.17 1.18 30.62
N ASN A 299 -5.42 0.50 31.48
CA ASN A 299 -4.01 0.76 31.71
C ASN A 299 -3.08 -0.32 31.08
N LEU A 300 -3.68 -1.40 30.58
CA LEU A 300 -3.06 -2.53 29.91
C LEU A 300 -2.02 -3.25 30.78
N ASP A 301 -2.25 -3.36 32.10
CA ASP A 301 -1.38 -4.11 33.03
C ASP A 301 -1.82 -5.57 33.25
N GLY A 302 -2.88 -6.02 32.58
CA GLY A 302 -3.41 -7.37 32.70
C GLY A 302 -4.24 -7.57 33.97
N SER A 303 -4.68 -6.49 34.63
CA SER A 303 -5.59 -6.52 35.77
C SER A 303 -6.70 -5.52 35.54
N ILE A 304 -7.94 -5.91 35.86
CA ILE A 304 -9.10 -4.99 35.82
C ILE A 304 -9.43 -4.66 37.27
N ASP A 305 -9.02 -3.50 37.72
CA ASP A 305 -9.19 -3.07 39.10
C ASP A 305 -9.53 -1.58 39.25
N VAL A 306 -9.52 -1.10 40.49
CA VAL A 306 -9.87 0.28 40.84
C VAL A 306 -8.91 1.31 40.24
N ARG A 307 -7.69 0.92 39.85
CA ARG A 307 -6.71 1.78 39.18
C ARG A 307 -7.19 2.14 37.77
N ASP A 308 -7.74 1.21 37.01
CA ASP A 308 -8.35 1.48 35.70
C ASP A 308 -9.42 2.56 35.79
N LEU A 309 -10.27 2.44 36.80
CA LEU A 309 -11.34 3.42 37.01
C LEU A 309 -10.79 4.77 37.48
N ASN A 310 -10.04 4.78 38.58
CA ASN A 310 -9.68 6.01 39.29
C ASN A 310 -8.59 6.81 38.57
N LEU A 311 -7.67 6.15 37.87
CA LEU A 311 -6.52 6.78 37.24
C LEU A 311 -6.69 6.97 35.74
N TYR A 312 -7.52 6.17 35.06
CA TYR A 312 -7.61 6.18 33.60
C TYR A 312 -8.99 6.54 33.07
N TRP A 313 -10.05 5.78 33.40
CA TRP A 313 -11.41 6.08 32.94
C TRP A 313 -11.87 7.49 33.34
N ARG A 314 -11.57 7.92 34.58
CA ARG A 314 -11.93 9.27 35.06
C ARG A 314 -11.32 10.40 34.24
N LEU A 315 -10.16 10.18 33.61
CA LEU A 315 -9.52 11.17 32.73
C LEU A 315 -10.25 11.31 31.39
N GLY A 316 -10.83 10.21 30.92
CA GLY A 316 -11.62 10.17 29.70
C GLY A 316 -13.08 10.56 29.89
N ASN A 317 -13.64 10.43 31.09
CA ASN A 317 -15.08 10.61 31.34
C ASN A 317 -15.63 11.92 30.74
N SER A 318 -16.75 11.80 30.02
CA SER A 318 -17.41 12.86 29.25
C SER A 318 -16.66 13.31 27.99
N ARG A 319 -15.68 12.54 27.51
CA ARG A 319 -15.03 12.75 26.21
C ARG A 319 -15.56 11.74 25.19
N SER A 320 -15.72 12.20 23.96
CA SER A 320 -16.02 11.38 22.79
C SER A 320 -14.95 11.59 21.74
N SER A 321 -14.70 10.56 20.93
CA SER A 321 -13.93 10.76 19.71
C SER A 321 -14.67 11.73 18.79
N GLN A 322 -13.92 12.62 18.16
CA GLN A 322 -14.44 13.54 17.14
C GLN A 322 -14.17 13.02 15.72
N VAL A 323 -13.59 11.81 15.60
CA VAL A 323 -13.46 11.12 14.33
C VAL A 323 -14.88 10.90 13.79
N PRO A 324 -15.21 11.46 12.60
CA PRO A 324 -16.57 11.37 12.07
C PRO A 324 -16.97 9.96 11.69
#